data_AF-A0A538M1X2-F1
#
_entry.id   AF-A0A538M1X2-F1
#
_cell.length_a   1.000
_cell.length_b   1.000
_cell.length_c   1.000
_cell.angle_alpha   90.00
_cell.angle_beta   90.00
_cell.angle_gamma   90.00
#
_symmetry.space_group_name_H-M   'P 1'
#
loop_
_entity.id
_entity.type
_entity.pdbx_description
1 polymer ?
#
loop_
_entity_poly.entity_id
_entity_poly.type
_entity_poly.pdbx_seq_one_letter_code
_entity_poly.pdbx_strand_id
1 'polypeptide(L)'
;MEVTFTKLVEKRAATWEAVRAKRTRVPGTAMALGRGDLPHDLVQIIVEATLGLEKGFWGSVASGATFKSTGRKRTRPGRAVIAANRAAIAEAEGIVGEHHARWRTGAPTPTAARFDELSRLWDGLGDGGQLRVEWPSLRVLGGA
;
A
#
# COMPACT_ATOMS: atom_id res chain seq x y z
N MET A 1 3.80 -5.34 10.13
CA MET A 1 2.37 -5.53 9.76
C MET A 1 2.37 -6.26 8.44
N GLU A 2 1.60 -7.33 8.29
CA GLU A 2 1.49 -8.03 7.01
C GLU A 2 0.41 -7.36 6.16
N VAL A 3 0.67 -7.17 4.88
CA VAL A 3 -0.30 -6.66 3.90
C VAL A 3 -0.34 -7.62 2.72
N THR A 4 -1.54 -8.11 2.41
CA THR A 4 -1.79 -9.00 1.28
C THR A 4 -2.57 -8.22 0.23
N PHE A 5 -1.97 -8.01 -0.94
CA PHE A 5 -2.65 -7.50 -2.12
C PHE A 5 -3.16 -8.68 -2.95
N THR A 6 -4.38 -8.56 -3.47
CA THR A 6 -5.01 -9.58 -4.32
C THR A 6 -5.32 -8.96 -5.68
N LYS A 7 -4.89 -9.60 -6.76
CA LYS A 7 -5.17 -9.19 -8.14
C LYS A 7 -6.47 -9.83 -8.62
N LEU A 8 -7.37 -9.02 -9.17
CA LEU A 8 -8.65 -9.45 -9.74
C LEU A 8 -8.64 -9.07 -11.22
N VAL A 9 -8.09 -9.94 -12.06
CA VAL A 9 -7.86 -9.71 -13.49
C VAL A 9 -9.17 -9.50 -14.22
N GLU A 10 -10.17 -10.36 -14.00
CA GLU A 10 -11.47 -10.26 -14.68
C GLU A 10 -12.19 -8.95 -14.36
N LYS A 11 -12.09 -8.52 -13.10
CA LYS A 11 -12.70 -7.28 -12.60
C LYS A 11 -11.83 -6.04 -12.87
N ARG A 12 -10.63 -6.23 -13.45
CA ARG A 12 -9.61 -5.19 -13.61
C ARG A 12 -9.43 -4.39 -12.32
N ALA A 13 -9.28 -5.09 -11.21
CA ALA A 13 -9.25 -4.50 -9.88
C ALA A 13 -8.20 -5.14 -9.00
N ALA A 14 -7.87 -4.47 -7.91
CA ALA A 14 -7.08 -5.02 -6.81
C ALA A 14 -7.76 -4.74 -5.48
N THR A 15 -7.55 -5.62 -4.52
CA THR A 15 -7.90 -5.39 -3.12
C THR A 15 -6.68 -5.60 -2.24
N TRP A 16 -6.77 -5.20 -0.98
CA TRP A 16 -5.79 -5.59 0.01
C TRP A 16 -6.44 -5.84 1.37
N GLU A 17 -5.73 -6.60 2.20
CA GLU A 17 -6.01 -6.74 3.63
C GLU A 17 -4.71 -6.61 4.41
N ALA A 18 -4.74 -5.85 5.51
CA ALA A 18 -3.62 -5.77 6.44
C ALA A 18 -3.92 -6.53 7.73
N VAL A 19 -2.94 -7.28 8.22
CA VAL A 19 -2.96 -7.93 9.54
C VAL A 19 -1.94 -7.25 10.45
N ARG A 20 -2.47 -6.52 11.43
CA ARG A 20 -1.67 -5.83 12.46
C ARG A 20 -1.29 -6.77 13.61
N ALA A 21 -0.47 -6.27 14.53
CA ALA A 21 -0.23 -6.91 15.81
C ALA A 21 -1.55 -7.31 16.50
N LYS A 22 -1.52 -8.41 17.27
CA LYS A 22 -2.71 -9.06 17.86
C LYS A 22 -3.74 -9.55 16.81
N ARG A 23 -3.30 -9.83 15.58
CA ARG A 23 -4.12 -10.38 14.48
C ARG A 23 -5.32 -9.52 14.09
N THR A 24 -5.23 -8.21 14.28
CA THR A 24 -6.31 -7.30 13.87
C THR A 24 -6.29 -7.14 12.36
N ARG A 25 -7.35 -7.62 11.69
CA ARG A 25 -7.57 -7.45 10.24
C ARG A 25 -8.14 -6.08 9.90
N VAL A 26 -7.60 -5.47 8.84
CA VAL A 26 -8.02 -4.20 8.27
C VAL A 26 -8.22 -4.41 6.76
N PRO A 27 -9.47 -4.44 6.27
CA PRO A 27 -9.74 -4.54 4.84
C PRO A 27 -9.50 -3.18 4.16
N GLY A 28 -8.93 -3.23 2.97
CA GLY A 28 -8.83 -2.12 2.04
C GLY A 28 -10.07 -1.96 1.16
N THR A 29 -10.14 -0.84 0.46
CA THR A 29 -11.13 -0.63 -0.61
C THR A 29 -10.64 -1.31 -1.89
N ALA A 30 -11.57 -1.79 -2.72
CA ALA A 30 -11.24 -2.24 -4.06
C ALA A 30 -10.79 -1.04 -4.92
N MET A 31 -9.71 -1.22 -5.67
CA MET A 31 -9.14 -0.22 -6.57
C MET A 31 -9.26 -0.71 -8.01
N ALA A 32 -9.64 0.17 -8.93
CA ALA A 32 -9.55 -0.15 -10.36
C ALA A 32 -8.09 -0.16 -10.81
N LEU A 33 -7.75 -1.05 -11.74
CA LEU A 33 -6.43 -1.16 -12.36
C LEU A 33 -6.47 -0.65 -13.80
N GLY A 34 -5.55 0.27 -14.09
CA GLY A 34 -5.14 0.58 -15.45
C GLY A 34 -4.36 -0.57 -16.08
N ARG A 35 -4.13 -0.51 -17.40
CA ARG A 35 -3.32 -1.53 -18.09
C ARG A 35 -1.85 -1.34 -17.70
N GLY A 36 -1.25 -2.35 -17.08
CA GLY A 36 0.17 -2.31 -16.68
C GLY A 36 0.46 -1.37 -15.51
N ASP A 37 -0.58 -0.94 -14.78
CA ASP A 37 -0.43 -0.09 -13.61
C ASP A 37 -0.44 -0.94 -12.34
N LEU A 38 0.43 -0.56 -11.40
CA LEU A 38 0.34 -1.06 -10.03
C LEU A 38 -0.89 -0.47 -9.33
N PRO A 39 -1.54 -1.21 -8.40
CA PRO A 39 -2.57 -0.66 -7.54
C PRO A 39 -2.05 0.55 -6.77
N HIS A 40 -2.88 1.60 -6.64
CA HIS A 40 -2.52 2.83 -5.94
C HIS A 40 -1.93 2.57 -4.54
N ASP A 41 -2.57 1.72 -3.73
CA ASP A 41 -2.11 1.47 -2.37
C ASP A 41 -0.84 0.59 -2.33
N LEU A 42 -0.55 -0.18 -3.40
CA LEU A 42 0.74 -0.86 -3.57
C LEU A 42 1.84 0.16 -3.94
N VAL A 43 1.52 1.16 -4.77
CA VAL A 43 2.45 2.27 -5.04
C VAL A 43 2.77 3.03 -3.75
N GLN A 44 1.76 3.35 -2.93
CA GLN A 44 1.94 3.99 -1.64
C GLN A 44 2.85 3.18 -0.71
N ILE A 45 2.60 1.87 -0.55
CA ILE A 45 3.38 1.07 0.41
C ILE A 45 4.85 0.99 0.01
N ILE A 46 5.14 0.93 -1.29
CA ILE A 46 6.51 0.89 -1.81
C ILE A 46 7.25 2.16 -1.44
N VAL A 47 6.67 3.32 -1.73
CA VAL A 47 7.33 4.61 -1.50
C VAL A 47 7.45 4.88 -0.01
N GLU A 48 6.37 4.73 0.75
CA GLU A 48 6.41 5.00 2.19
C GLU A 48 7.41 4.10 2.92
N ALA A 49 7.50 2.81 2.56
CA ALA A 49 8.43 1.87 3.19
C ALA A 49 9.88 2.18 2.82
N THR A 50 10.12 2.44 1.53
CA THR A 50 11.48 2.67 1.02
C THR A 50 12.07 3.97 1.56
N LEU A 51 11.24 5.00 1.75
CA LEU A 51 11.67 6.31 2.24
C LEU A 51 11.52 6.49 3.75
N GLY A 52 10.98 5.49 4.47
CA GLY A 52 10.77 5.58 5.91
C GLY A 52 9.67 6.57 6.33
N LEU A 53 8.62 6.74 5.52
CA LEU A 53 7.50 7.64 5.81
C LEU A 53 6.52 7.01 6.83
N GLU A 54 6.96 6.87 8.08
CA GLU A 54 6.21 6.18 9.15
C GLU A 54 4.87 6.81 9.55
N LYS A 55 4.62 8.05 9.12
CA LYS A 55 3.38 8.78 9.40
C LYS A 55 2.48 8.93 8.16
N GLY A 56 2.84 8.28 7.05
CA GLY A 56 1.99 8.17 5.86
C GLY A 56 0.74 7.31 6.10
N PHE A 57 0.10 6.90 5.02
CA PHE A 57 -1.10 6.07 5.08
C PHE A 57 -0.83 4.72 5.78
N TRP A 58 0.19 3.98 5.35
CA TRP A 58 0.48 2.64 5.85
C TRP A 58 1.03 2.63 7.26
N GLY A 59 1.88 3.60 7.57
CA GLY A 59 2.32 3.87 8.93
C GLY A 59 1.14 4.16 9.86
N SER A 60 0.20 5.01 9.43
CA SER A 60 -1.02 5.30 10.19
C SER A 60 -1.92 4.08 10.36
N VAL A 61 -2.10 3.24 9.32
CA VAL A 61 -2.83 1.97 9.41
C VAL A 61 -2.19 1.07 10.47
N ALA A 62 -0.87 0.90 10.42
CA ALA A 62 -0.10 0.11 11.38
C ALA A 62 -0.26 0.64 12.82
N SER A 63 -0.29 1.96 13.01
CA SER A 63 -0.47 2.62 14.30
C SER A 63 -1.90 2.63 14.84
N GLY A 64 -2.88 2.06 14.13
CA GLY A 64 -4.24 1.96 14.66
C GLY A 64 -5.29 2.80 13.94
N ALA A 65 -4.94 3.52 12.88
CA ALA A 65 -5.90 4.37 12.16
C ALA A 65 -7.14 3.60 11.70
N THR A 66 -8.28 4.29 11.69
CA THR A 66 -9.57 3.78 11.20
C THR A 66 -10.11 4.75 10.16
N PHE A 67 -9.57 4.66 8.94
CA PHE A 67 -10.01 5.47 7.80
C PHE A 67 -11.44 5.10 7.41
N LYS A 68 -12.15 6.03 6.75
CA LYS A 68 -13.51 5.76 6.25
C LYS A 68 -13.51 4.69 5.15
N SER A 69 -12.46 4.64 4.34
CA SER A 69 -12.26 3.70 3.23
C SER A 69 -12.03 2.27 3.72
N THR A 70 -11.38 2.11 4.87
CA THR A 70 -11.25 0.80 5.51
C THR A 70 -12.61 0.42 6.09
N GLY A 71 -13.20 -0.71 5.69
CA GLY A 71 -14.54 -1.18 6.10
C GLY A 71 -14.71 -1.49 7.61
N ARG A 72 -13.89 -0.90 8.46
CA ARG A 72 -13.87 -1.02 9.91
C ARG A 72 -14.66 0.11 10.56
N LYS A 73 -15.30 -0.19 11.70
CA LYS A 73 -15.90 0.83 12.56
C LYS A 73 -14.85 1.84 13.00
N ARG A 74 -15.13 3.13 12.76
CA ARG A 74 -14.26 4.23 13.20
C ARG A 74 -14.25 4.33 14.72
N THR A 75 -13.07 4.34 15.32
CA THR A 75 -12.91 4.47 16.79
C THR A 75 -12.35 5.84 17.15
N ARG A 76 -12.56 6.29 18.40
CA ARG A 76 -11.97 7.56 18.87
C ARG A 76 -10.42 7.51 18.82
N PRO A 77 -9.75 6.44 19.30
CA PRO A 77 -8.30 6.31 19.16
C PRO A 77 -7.84 6.28 17.69
N GLY A 78 -8.51 5.52 16.82
CA GLY A 78 -8.14 5.43 15.41
C GLY A 78 -8.29 6.76 14.66
N ARG A 79 -9.28 7.59 15.02
CA ARG A 79 -9.40 8.96 14.49
C ARG A 79 -8.31 9.89 15.02
N ALA A 80 -7.85 9.71 16.26
CA ALA A 80 -6.77 10.50 16.82
C ALA A 80 -5.45 10.28 16.08
N VAL A 81 -5.14 9.05 15.67
CA VAL A 81 -3.98 8.74 14.81
C VAL A 81 -4.06 9.51 13.49
N ILE A 82 -5.21 9.48 12.81
CA ILE A 82 -5.41 10.20 11.54
C ILE A 82 -5.26 11.71 11.74
N ALA A 83 -5.78 12.26 12.84
CA ALA A 83 -5.68 13.68 13.13
C ALA A 83 -4.23 14.10 13.39
N ALA A 84 -3.48 13.32 14.19
CA ALA A 84 -2.08 13.58 14.51
C ALA A 84 -1.16 13.48 13.27
N ASN A 85 -1.47 12.57 12.34
CA ASN A 85 -0.66 12.33 11.15
C ASN A 85 -1.15 13.07 9.90
N ARG A 86 -2.20 13.89 9.98
CA ARG A 86 -2.89 14.46 8.79
C ARG A 86 -1.94 15.16 7.82
N ALA A 87 -1.03 16.00 8.32
CA ALA A 87 -0.08 16.73 7.48
C ALA A 87 0.90 15.77 6.79
N ALA A 88 1.47 14.82 7.54
CA ALA A 88 2.39 13.82 7.00
C ALA A 88 1.71 12.87 6.00
N ILE A 89 0.43 12.52 6.18
CA ILE A 89 -0.35 11.76 5.20
C ILE A 89 -0.46 12.55 3.89
N ALA A 90 -0.83 13.83 3.96
CA ALA A 90 -0.96 14.68 2.77
C ALA A 90 0.38 14.90 2.05
N GLU A 91 1.46 15.07 2.81
CA GLU A 91 2.82 15.17 2.27
C GLU A 91 3.26 13.87 1.60
N ALA A 92 3.00 12.72 2.24
CA ALA A 92 3.32 11.41 1.70
C ALA A 92 2.60 11.16 0.35
N GLU A 93 1.34 11.57 0.19
CA GLU A 93 0.64 11.47 -1.11
C GLU A 93 1.38 12.20 -2.24
N GLY A 94 1.90 13.40 -1.96
CA GLY A 94 2.70 14.16 -2.93
C GLY A 94 4.02 13.46 -3.29
N ILE A 95 4.74 12.98 -2.28
CA ILE A 95 5.99 12.23 -2.47
C ILE A 95 5.74 10.94 -3.26
N VAL A 96 4.68 10.20 -2.93
CA VAL A 96 4.26 8.99 -3.65
C VAL A 96 4.04 9.30 -5.14
N GLY A 97 3.27 10.36 -5.43
CA GLY A 97 3.00 10.79 -6.79
C GLY A 97 4.28 11.13 -7.58
N GLU A 98 5.20 11.88 -6.97
CA GLU A 98 6.48 12.23 -7.59
C GLU A 98 7.32 10.99 -7.91
N HIS A 99 7.52 10.11 -6.93
CA HIS A 99 8.36 8.92 -7.08
C HIS A 99 7.77 7.92 -8.09
N HIS A 100 6.44 7.77 -8.11
CA HIS A 100 5.76 6.94 -9.11
C HIS A 100 5.90 7.52 -10.52
N ALA A 101 5.73 8.84 -10.69
CA ALA A 101 5.89 9.50 -12.00
C ALA A 101 7.33 9.39 -12.53
N ARG A 102 8.33 9.56 -11.66
CA ARG A 102 9.74 9.36 -12.02
C ARG A 102 9.99 7.93 -12.48
N TRP A 103 9.55 6.94 -11.72
CA TRP A 103 9.68 5.53 -12.12
C TRP A 103 9.01 5.23 -13.46
N ARG A 104 7.78 5.70 -13.68
CA ARG A 104 7.03 5.51 -14.94
C ARG A 104 7.72 6.09 -16.17
N THR A 105 8.53 7.14 -15.99
CA THR A 105 9.28 7.81 -17.07
C THR A 105 10.74 7.35 -17.16
N GLY A 106 11.16 6.40 -16.32
CA GLY A 106 12.55 5.94 -16.23
C GLY A 106 13.51 6.95 -15.59
N ALA A 107 12.99 8.02 -15.00
CA ALA A 107 13.80 9.00 -14.29
C ALA A 107 14.33 8.41 -12.96
N PRO A 108 15.56 8.77 -12.53
CA PRO A 108 16.12 8.27 -11.29
C PRO A 108 15.24 8.59 -10.07
N THR A 109 15.04 7.57 -9.24
CA THR A 109 14.36 7.66 -7.94
C THR A 109 14.89 6.54 -7.02
N PRO A 110 15.11 6.80 -5.72
CA PRO A 110 15.53 5.77 -4.77
C PRO A 110 14.53 4.60 -4.63
N THR A 111 13.29 4.77 -5.08
CA THR A 111 12.24 3.74 -5.04
C THR A 111 12.25 2.81 -6.26
N ALA A 112 13.06 3.09 -7.29
CA ALA A 112 13.00 2.41 -8.58
C ALA A 112 13.19 0.89 -8.45
N ALA A 113 14.23 0.45 -7.73
CA ALA A 113 14.52 -0.97 -7.58
C ALA A 113 13.37 -1.76 -6.93
N ARG A 114 12.67 -1.15 -5.95
CA ARG A 114 11.51 -1.76 -5.29
C ARG A 114 10.27 -1.75 -6.16
N PHE A 115 10.05 -0.68 -6.93
CA PHE A 115 9.01 -0.68 -7.96
C PHE A 115 9.23 -1.78 -9.00
N ASP A 116 10.45 -1.89 -9.53
CA ASP A 116 10.79 -2.90 -10.53
C ASP A 116 10.55 -4.33 -10.01
N GLU A 117 10.98 -4.61 -8.78
CA GLU A 117 10.77 -5.90 -8.12
C GLU A 117 9.29 -6.23 -7.99
N LEU A 118 8.51 -5.34 -7.36
CA LEU A 118 7.11 -5.62 -7.03
C LEU A 118 6.19 -5.50 -8.25
N SER A 119 6.55 -4.70 -9.26
CA SER A 119 5.86 -4.69 -10.56
C SER A 119 5.99 -6.05 -11.24
N ARG A 120 7.20 -6.61 -11.33
CA ARG A 120 7.39 -7.95 -11.92
C ARG A 120 6.59 -9.03 -11.20
N LEU A 121 6.60 -9.01 -9.86
CA LEU A 121 5.82 -9.96 -9.07
C LEU A 121 4.32 -9.79 -9.32
N TRP A 122 3.84 -8.54 -9.32
CA TRP A 122 2.44 -8.21 -9.58
C TRP A 122 1.98 -8.62 -10.98
N ASP A 123 2.80 -8.38 -12.00
CA ASP A 123 2.51 -8.72 -13.38
C ASP A 123 2.39 -10.23 -13.58
N GLY A 124 3.19 -11.02 -12.85
CA GLY A 124 3.15 -12.48 -12.86
C GLY A 124 1.92 -13.11 -12.20
N LEU A 125 1.13 -12.34 -11.42
CA LEU A 125 -0.07 -12.87 -10.77
C LEU A 125 -1.23 -13.08 -11.76
N GLY A 126 -1.88 -14.23 -11.65
CA GLY A 126 -3.18 -14.53 -12.28
C GLY A 126 -4.37 -13.95 -11.53
N ASP A 127 -5.58 -14.31 -11.96
CA ASP A 127 -6.81 -13.92 -11.24
C ASP A 127 -6.86 -14.58 -9.86
N GLY A 128 -7.12 -13.78 -8.81
CA GLY A 128 -7.07 -14.21 -7.42
C GLY A 128 -5.65 -14.33 -6.84
N GLY A 129 -4.60 -14.14 -7.64
CA GLY A 129 -3.21 -14.23 -7.20
C GLY A 129 -2.87 -13.17 -6.16
N GLN A 130 -1.97 -13.53 -5.22
CA GLN A 130 -1.65 -12.70 -4.07
C GLN A 130 -0.18 -12.28 -4.00
N LEU A 131 0.05 -11.04 -3.61
CA LEU A 131 1.35 -10.51 -3.23
C LEU A 131 1.33 -10.11 -1.75
N ARG A 132 2.14 -10.78 -0.93
CA ARG A 132 2.22 -10.49 0.51
C ARG A 132 3.52 -9.79 0.85
N VAL A 133 3.41 -8.67 1.55
CA VAL A 133 4.56 -7.87 1.98
C VAL A 133 4.47 -7.53 3.45
N GLU A 134 5.63 -7.37 4.08
CA GLU A 134 5.75 -6.91 5.45
C GLU A 134 6.03 -5.41 5.49
N TRP A 135 5.16 -4.65 6.14
CA TRP A 135 5.42 -3.26 6.51
C TRP A 135 6.19 -3.17 7.84
N PRO A 136 7.24 -2.32 7.97
CA PRO A 136 7.78 -1.39 6.96
C PRO A 136 8.98 -1.94 6.16
N SER A 137 9.42 -3.17 6.40
CA SER A 137 10.63 -3.74 5.75
C SER A 137 10.49 -3.93 4.23
N LEU A 138 9.25 -3.92 3.73
CA LEU A 138 8.85 -4.30 2.38
C LEU A 138 9.33 -5.70 1.99
N ARG A 139 9.57 -6.57 2.98
CA ARG A 139 9.98 -7.96 2.74
C ARG A 139 8.82 -8.72 2.13
N VAL A 140 9.05 -9.36 0.98
CA VAL A 140 8.07 -10.26 0.35
C VAL A 140 7.96 -11.52 1.20
N LEU A 141 6.74 -11.85 1.64
CA LEU A 141 6.46 -13.00 2.50
C LEU A 141 6.01 -14.24 1.71
N GLY A 142 5.93 -14.11 0.38
CA GLY A 142 5.45 -15.13 -0.54
C GLY A 142 4.19 -14.67 -1.29
N GLY A 143 3.94 -15.31 -2.43
CA GLY A 143 2.74 -15.14 -3.24
C GLY A 143 2.41 -16.47 -3.90
N ALA A 144 1.11 -16.77 -3.99
CA ALA A 144 0.56 -17.90 -4.74
C ALA A 144 -0.50 -17.33 -5.68
#